data_AF-M4PRC4-F1
#
_entry.id   AF-M4PRC4-F1
#
_cell.length_a   1.000
_cell.length_b   1.000
_cell.length_c   1.000
_cell.angle_alpha   90.00
_cell.angle_beta   90.00
_cell.angle_gamma   90.00
#
_symmetry.space_group_name_H-M   'P 1'
#
loop_
_entity.id
_entity.type
_entity.pdbx_description
1 polymer ?
#
loop_
_entity_poly.entity_id
_entity_poly.type
_entity_poly.pdbx_seq_one_letter_code
_entity_poly.pdbx_strand_id
1 'polypeptide(L)'
;FQPMRMASATANCAKMIEYALSDGFDPVVQMQMGPKTGDPRKFKDFEELFQAWVSQMEWLMNILVRTVNLGRAKDPEFFGRPFLSAISERAVESGLDAVSPEGERGNCWVTFFTWVENADSLAATKKLVFDEKKYTMDELITALEAGWEGHEEMRLDFVNNA
;
A
#
# COMPACT_ATOMS: atom_id res chain seq x y z
N PHE A 1 -19.89 6.25 21.94
CA PHE A 1 -18.43 6.04 22.00
C PHE A 1 -18.15 4.60 21.58
N GLN A 2 -17.15 4.34 20.74
CA GLN A 2 -16.81 2.96 20.36
C GLN A 2 -15.64 2.47 21.23
N PRO A 3 -15.83 1.42 22.04
CA PRO A 3 -14.87 1.01 23.08
C PRO A 3 -13.60 0.39 22.49
N MET A 4 -13.65 -0.11 21.26
CA MET A 4 -12.53 -0.71 20.55
C MET A 4 -12.27 0.04 19.25
N ARG A 5 -11.05 0.60 19.16
CA ARG A 5 -10.54 1.32 18.00
C ARG A 5 -9.32 0.59 17.46
N MET A 6 -9.41 0.11 16.22
CA MET A 6 -8.30 -0.54 15.55
C MET A 6 -8.33 -0.20 14.06
N ALA A 7 -7.16 0.09 13.50
CA ALA A 7 -7.02 0.30 12.07
C ALA A 7 -7.41 -0.97 11.33
N SER A 8 -8.18 -0.83 10.25
CA SER A 8 -8.53 -1.94 9.36
C SER A 8 -7.35 -2.40 8.51
N ALA A 9 -6.30 -1.58 8.41
CA ALA A 9 -5.05 -1.95 7.79
C ALA A 9 -3.95 -0.94 8.15
N THR A 10 -2.71 -1.39 8.07
CA THR A 10 -1.52 -0.54 8.10
C THR A 10 -0.58 -1.03 7.01
N ALA A 11 -0.12 -0.11 6.14
CA ALA A 11 0.66 -0.47 4.96
C ALA A 11 1.91 0.41 4.83
N ASN A 12 2.99 -0.19 4.33
CA ASN A 12 4.08 0.54 3.67
C ASN A 12 3.65 0.76 2.21
N CYS A 13 3.28 1.98 1.87
CA CYS A 13 2.75 2.29 0.53
C CYS A 13 3.84 2.50 -0.51
N ALA A 14 5.11 2.67 -0.14
CA ALA A 14 6.20 2.80 -1.13
C ALA A 14 6.39 1.49 -1.92
N LYS A 15 5.97 0.35 -1.34
CA LYS A 15 5.92 -0.93 -2.04
C LYS A 15 4.99 -0.92 -3.26
N MET A 16 3.97 -0.06 -3.32
CA MET A 16 3.06 0.00 -4.47
C MET A 16 3.79 0.44 -5.74
N ILE A 17 4.62 1.49 -5.65
CA ILE A 17 5.41 1.97 -6.79
C ILE A 17 6.58 1.03 -7.11
N GLU A 18 7.24 0.45 -6.09
CA GLU A 18 8.27 -0.57 -6.33
C GLU A 18 7.69 -1.74 -7.14
N TYR A 19 6.51 -2.25 -6.75
CA TYR A 19 5.84 -3.33 -7.46
C TYR A 19 5.37 -2.96 -8.86
N ALA A 20 4.97 -1.70 -9.09
CA ALA A 20 4.65 -1.23 -10.44
C ALA A 20 5.89 -1.24 -11.35
N LEU A 21 7.07 -0.98 -10.78
CA LEU A 21 8.37 -0.97 -11.45
C LEU A 21 9.10 -2.33 -11.43
N SER A 22 8.49 -3.38 -10.89
CA SER A 22 9.08 -4.72 -10.80
C SER A 22 8.15 -5.85 -11.22
N ASP A 23 7.06 -5.54 -11.94
CA ASP A 23 6.03 -6.52 -12.33
C ASP A 23 5.45 -7.30 -11.12
N GLY A 24 5.31 -6.61 -9.97
CA GLY A 24 4.82 -7.18 -8.71
C GLY A 24 5.83 -8.00 -7.91
N PHE A 25 7.08 -8.11 -8.35
CA PHE A 25 8.12 -8.86 -7.65
C PHE A 25 8.76 -8.03 -6.54
N ASP A 26 8.86 -8.57 -5.33
CA ASP A 26 9.57 -7.91 -4.23
C ASP A 26 11.03 -8.41 -4.16
N PRO A 27 12.03 -7.54 -4.41
CA PRO A 27 13.44 -7.93 -4.40
C PRO A 27 13.98 -8.21 -2.99
N VAL A 28 13.35 -7.67 -1.94
CA VAL A 28 13.79 -7.83 -0.54
C VAL A 28 13.42 -9.21 -0.02
N VAL A 29 12.17 -9.63 -0.25
CA VAL A 29 11.72 -10.97 0.17
C VAL A 29 11.87 -12.04 -0.92
N GLN A 30 12.35 -11.64 -2.09
CA GLN A 30 12.61 -12.50 -3.26
C GLN A 30 11.38 -13.33 -3.68
N MET A 31 10.22 -12.69 -3.71
CA MET A 31 8.96 -13.37 -4.01
C MET A 31 8.05 -12.49 -4.86
N GLN A 32 7.26 -13.14 -5.71
CA GLN A 32 6.14 -12.49 -6.37
C GLN A 32 5.09 -12.13 -5.30
N MET A 33 5.02 -10.85 -4.96
CA MET A 33 4.06 -10.34 -3.98
C MET A 33 2.80 -9.89 -4.71
N GLY A 34 2.93 -8.83 -5.51
CA GLY A 34 1.83 -8.21 -6.23
C GLY A 34 1.41 -8.96 -7.50
N PRO A 35 0.27 -8.58 -8.12
CA PRO A 35 -0.12 -9.05 -9.44
C PRO A 35 0.96 -8.72 -10.49
N LYS A 36 1.02 -9.52 -11.54
CA LYS A 36 1.86 -9.26 -12.71
C LYS A 36 1.19 -8.21 -13.59
N THR A 37 1.60 -6.95 -13.44
CA THR A 37 1.06 -5.79 -14.15
C THR A 37 1.76 -5.51 -15.48
N GLY A 38 2.77 -6.30 -15.84
CA GLY A 38 3.59 -6.15 -17.03
C GLY A 38 5.00 -5.66 -16.71
N ASP A 39 5.93 -5.98 -17.61
CA ASP A 39 7.30 -5.49 -17.55
C ASP A 39 7.34 -3.98 -17.81
N PRO A 40 7.77 -3.16 -16.84
CA PRO A 40 7.71 -1.70 -16.96
C PRO A 40 8.56 -1.16 -18.10
N ARG A 41 9.62 -1.89 -18.51
CA ARG A 41 10.46 -1.52 -19.67
C ARG A 41 9.67 -1.46 -20.98
N LYS A 42 8.48 -2.07 -21.02
CA LYS A 42 7.59 -2.11 -22.19
C LYS A 42 6.46 -1.09 -22.14
N PHE A 43 6.36 -0.31 -21.07
CA PHE A 43 5.33 0.73 -20.96
C PHE A 43 5.59 1.84 -21.98
N LYS A 44 4.55 2.19 -22.74
CA LYS A 44 4.64 3.15 -23.86
C LYS A 44 4.39 4.59 -23.41
N ASP A 45 3.62 4.74 -22.35
CA ASP A 45 3.24 6.03 -21.80
C ASP A 45 3.08 5.95 -20.27
N PHE A 46 2.92 7.11 -19.65
CA PHE A 46 2.74 7.23 -18.21
C PHE A 46 1.44 6.57 -17.72
N GLU A 47 0.40 6.50 -18.56
CA GLU A 47 -0.88 5.93 -18.15
C GLU A 47 -0.75 4.42 -17.92
N GLU A 48 0.01 3.70 -18.75
CA GLU A 48 0.31 2.29 -18.53
C GLU A 48 1.02 2.05 -17.17
N LEU A 49 1.98 2.91 -16.80
CA LEU A 49 2.62 2.88 -15.47
C LEU A 49 1.63 3.20 -14.35
N PHE A 50 0.81 4.23 -14.53
CA PHE A 50 -0.16 4.64 -13.51
C PHE A 50 -1.19 3.54 -13.25
N GLN A 51 -1.68 2.86 -14.29
CA GLN A 51 -2.60 1.73 -14.16
C GLN A 51 -1.94 0.51 -13.50
N ALA A 52 -0.66 0.25 -13.79
CA ALA A 52 0.11 -0.76 -13.06
C ALA A 52 0.16 -0.42 -11.56
N TRP A 53 0.50 0.83 -11.20
CA TRP A 53 0.50 1.30 -9.82
C TRP A 53 -0.86 1.19 -9.13
N VAL A 54 -1.95 1.60 -9.80
CA VAL A 54 -3.32 1.45 -9.27
C VAL A 54 -3.63 -0.03 -8.99
N SER A 55 -3.28 -0.93 -9.92
CA SER A 55 -3.51 -2.37 -9.75
C SER A 55 -2.74 -2.94 -8.54
N GLN A 56 -1.50 -2.49 -8.33
CA GLN A 56 -0.71 -2.87 -7.15
C GLN A 56 -1.32 -2.33 -5.85
N MET A 57 -1.78 -1.06 -5.85
CA MET A 57 -2.46 -0.44 -4.71
C MET A 57 -3.75 -1.20 -4.36
N GLU A 58 -4.61 -1.47 -5.34
CA GLU A 58 -5.87 -2.18 -5.12
C GLU A 58 -5.63 -3.57 -4.53
N TRP A 59 -4.67 -4.32 -5.07
CA TRP A 59 -4.29 -5.63 -4.56
C TRP A 59 -3.82 -5.57 -3.10
N LEU A 60 -2.88 -4.67 -2.79
CA LEU A 60 -2.31 -4.55 -1.44
C LEU A 60 -3.40 -4.18 -0.43
N MET A 61 -4.24 -3.21 -0.79
CA MET A 61 -5.36 -2.74 0.05
C MET A 61 -6.39 -3.83 0.29
N ASN A 62 -6.72 -4.58 -0.76
CA ASN A 62 -7.69 -5.66 -0.70
C ASN A 62 -7.25 -6.75 0.29
N ILE A 63 -6.00 -7.18 0.21
CA ILE A 63 -5.45 -8.21 1.11
C ILE A 63 -5.47 -7.73 2.56
N LEU A 64 -4.97 -6.52 2.83
CA LEU A 64 -4.84 -6.01 4.19
C LEU A 64 -6.21 -5.87 4.88
N VAL A 65 -7.18 -5.25 4.20
CA VAL A 65 -8.51 -5.01 4.77
C VAL A 65 -9.29 -6.32 4.94
N ARG A 66 -9.20 -7.27 3.99
CA ARG A 66 -9.90 -8.56 4.11
C ARG A 66 -9.41 -9.37 5.31
N THR A 67 -8.10 -9.42 5.54
CA THR A 67 -7.52 -10.16 6.68
C THR A 67 -7.98 -9.59 8.01
N VAL A 68 -7.95 -8.26 8.18
CA VAL A 68 -8.38 -7.64 9.44
C VAL A 68 -9.89 -7.76 9.64
N ASN A 69 -10.69 -7.61 8.58
CA ASN A 69 -12.14 -7.77 8.69
C ASN A 69 -12.53 -9.21 9.05
N LEU A 70 -11.81 -10.22 8.56
CA LEU A 70 -12.01 -11.60 8.99
C LEU A 70 -11.74 -11.77 10.49
N GLY A 71 -10.62 -11.21 10.98
CA GLY A 71 -10.29 -11.19 12.41
C GLY A 71 -11.41 -10.54 13.22
N ARG A 72 -11.83 -9.34 12.85
CA ARG A 72 -12.93 -8.60 13.52
C ARG A 72 -14.24 -9.37 13.57
N ALA A 73 -14.59 -10.09 12.50
CA ALA A 73 -15.81 -10.90 12.46
C ALA A 73 -15.73 -12.12 13.39
N LYS A 74 -14.52 -12.63 13.64
CA LYS A 74 -14.25 -13.83 14.45
C LYS A 74 -13.84 -13.54 15.89
N ASP A 75 -13.38 -12.33 16.19
CA ASP A 75 -12.93 -11.91 17.52
C ASP A 75 -13.94 -12.24 18.63
N PRO A 76 -15.27 -12.04 18.48
CA PRO A 76 -16.22 -12.39 19.54
C PRO A 76 -16.29 -13.90 19.84
N GLU A 77 -15.99 -14.76 18.87
CA GLU A 77 -16.02 -16.23 19.01
C GLU A 77 -14.78 -16.77 19.74
N PHE A 78 -13.61 -16.14 19.55
CA PHE A 78 -12.33 -16.66 20.06
C PHE A 78 -11.71 -15.81 21.17
N PHE A 79 -11.93 -14.49 21.16
CA PHE A 79 -11.18 -13.50 21.94
C PHE A 79 -12.10 -12.45 22.57
N GLY A 80 -13.22 -12.88 23.15
CA GLY A 80 -14.13 -12.00 23.88
C GLY A 80 -13.41 -11.18 24.97
N ARG A 81 -13.86 -9.94 25.21
CA ARG A 81 -13.21 -8.99 26.11
C ARG A 81 -14.15 -8.61 27.26
N PRO A 82 -14.45 -9.52 28.20
CA PRO A 82 -15.48 -9.32 29.21
C PRO A 82 -15.25 -8.08 30.09
N PHE A 83 -14.00 -7.75 30.43
CA PHE A 83 -13.70 -6.54 31.18
C PHE A 83 -14.01 -5.26 30.39
N LEU A 84 -13.62 -5.21 29.10
CA LEU A 84 -13.92 -4.08 28.23
C LEU A 84 -15.43 -3.94 27.99
N SER A 85 -16.12 -5.07 27.82
CA SER A 85 -17.58 -5.15 27.69
C SER A 85 -18.28 -4.62 28.94
N ALA A 86 -17.83 -5.00 30.14
CA ALA A 86 -18.43 -4.57 31.40
C ALA A 86 -18.33 -3.05 31.67
N ILE A 87 -17.33 -2.38 31.11
CA ILE A 87 -17.12 -0.92 31.27
C ILE A 87 -17.62 -0.11 30.06
N SER A 88 -18.22 -0.76 29.07
CA SER A 88 -18.72 -0.11 27.85
C SER A 88 -20.24 -0.06 27.84
N GLU A 89 -20.82 1.13 27.92
CA GLU A 89 -22.28 1.39 27.89
C GLU A 89 -23.01 0.55 26.83
N ARG A 90 -22.55 0.60 25.56
CA ARG A 90 -23.12 -0.20 24.46
C ARG A 90 -23.21 -1.70 24.79
N ALA A 91 -22.13 -2.26 25.33
CA ALA A 91 -22.02 -3.69 25.58
C ALA A 91 -22.89 -4.11 26.76
N VAL A 92 -22.94 -3.28 27.81
CA VAL A 92 -23.83 -3.48 28.97
C VAL A 92 -25.31 -3.41 28.56
N GLU A 93 -25.70 -2.42 27.76
CA GLU A 93 -27.09 -2.26 27.32
C GLU A 93 -27.56 -3.35 26.35
N SER A 94 -26.68 -3.80 25.45
CA SER A 94 -27.03 -4.79 24.42
C SER A 94 -26.79 -6.24 24.82
N GLY A 95 -25.98 -6.48 25.86
CA GLY A 95 -25.50 -7.83 26.20
C GLY A 95 -24.51 -8.42 25.19
N LEU A 96 -24.01 -7.61 24.25
CA LEU A 96 -23.02 -8.02 23.25
C LEU A 96 -21.61 -7.72 23.75
N ASP A 97 -20.64 -8.54 23.34
CA ASP A 97 -19.24 -8.23 23.61
C ASP A 97 -18.82 -6.92 22.94
N ALA A 98 -17.95 -6.15 23.60
CA ALA A 98 -17.43 -4.88 23.09
C ALA A 98 -16.75 -5.02 21.72
N VAL A 99 -16.19 -6.18 21.40
CA VAL A 99 -15.54 -6.47 20.11
C VAL A 99 -16.51 -6.95 19.04
N SER A 100 -17.79 -7.20 19.38
CA SER A 100 -18.80 -7.58 18.40
C SER A 100 -19.01 -6.44 17.38
N PRO A 101 -18.94 -6.76 16.07
CA PRO A 101 -19.23 -5.79 15.02
C PRO A 101 -20.73 -5.49 14.90
N GLU A 102 -21.59 -6.26 15.56
CA GLU A 102 -23.03 -6.04 15.55
C GLU A 102 -23.39 -4.68 16.17
N GLY A 103 -24.27 -3.93 15.49
CA GLY A 103 -24.68 -2.59 15.90
C GLY A 103 -23.56 -1.55 15.92
N GLU A 104 -22.38 -1.83 15.35
CA GLU A 104 -21.33 -0.82 15.23
C GLU A 104 -21.73 0.30 14.26
N ARG A 105 -21.47 1.54 14.68
CA ARG A 105 -21.42 2.70 13.78
C ARG A 105 -19.98 2.79 13.29
N GLY A 106 -19.75 2.52 12.01
CA GLY A 106 -18.43 2.32 11.41
C GLY A 106 -17.34 3.29 11.88
N ASN A 107 -16.13 2.76 12.07
CA ASN A 107 -14.95 3.46 12.57
C ASN A 107 -13.69 2.77 12.04
N CYS A 108 -13.78 2.22 10.82
CA CYS A 108 -12.66 1.67 10.09
C CYS A 108 -11.86 2.82 9.47
N TRP A 109 -10.54 2.72 9.57
CA TRP A 109 -9.62 3.54 8.81
C TRP A 109 -8.45 2.68 8.36
N VAL A 110 -7.69 3.17 7.39
CA VAL A 110 -6.44 2.56 6.99
C VAL A 110 -5.32 3.56 7.24
N THR A 111 -4.21 3.09 7.79
CA THR A 111 -3.02 3.90 8.03
C THR A 111 -2.01 3.64 6.92
N PHE A 112 -1.67 4.69 6.16
CA PHE A 112 -0.64 4.65 5.14
C PHE A 112 0.64 5.28 5.66
N PHE A 113 1.68 4.46 5.74
CA PHE A 113 3.05 4.94 5.84
C PHE A 113 3.62 5.09 4.43
N THR A 114 4.59 5.98 4.28
CA THR A 114 5.34 6.21 3.04
C THR A 114 4.42 6.43 1.83
N TRP A 115 3.43 7.33 1.96
CA TRP A 115 2.50 7.65 0.89
C TRP A 115 3.11 8.58 -0.16
N VAL A 116 3.90 9.56 0.29
CA VAL A 116 4.43 10.65 -0.55
C VAL A 116 5.40 10.13 -1.60
N GLU A 117 6.12 9.06 -1.28
CA GLU A 117 7.04 8.34 -2.15
C GLU A 117 6.36 7.89 -3.45
N ASN A 118 5.06 7.57 -3.43
CA ASN A 118 4.31 7.26 -4.65
C ASN A 118 4.15 8.51 -5.53
N ALA A 119 3.73 9.62 -4.94
CA ALA A 119 3.48 10.86 -5.68
C ALA A 119 4.77 11.39 -6.31
N ASP A 120 5.85 11.46 -5.52
CA ASP A 120 7.16 11.94 -5.97
C ASP A 120 7.73 11.03 -7.06
N SER A 121 7.67 9.70 -6.88
CA SER A 121 8.19 8.74 -7.86
C SER A 121 7.39 8.76 -9.17
N LEU A 122 6.06 8.85 -9.09
CA LEU A 122 5.19 8.97 -10.27
C LEU A 122 5.46 10.28 -11.02
N ALA A 123 5.57 11.41 -10.31
CA ALA A 123 5.86 12.71 -10.90
C ALA A 123 7.23 12.72 -11.59
N ALA A 124 8.28 12.26 -10.89
CA ALA A 124 9.64 12.19 -11.42
C ALA A 124 9.72 11.31 -12.67
N THR A 125 9.08 10.13 -12.62
CA THR A 125 9.06 9.21 -13.76
C THR A 125 8.29 9.81 -14.94
N LYS A 126 7.13 10.43 -14.68
CA LYS A 126 6.37 11.13 -15.72
C LYS A 126 7.22 12.19 -16.41
N LYS A 127 7.86 13.06 -15.64
CA LYS A 127 8.64 14.18 -16.17
C LYS A 127 9.88 13.70 -16.91
N LEU A 128 10.76 12.95 -16.25
CA LEU A 128 12.09 12.63 -16.77
C LEU A 128 12.10 11.51 -17.81
N VAL A 129 11.15 10.57 -17.74
CA VAL A 129 11.09 9.43 -18.67
C VAL A 129 10.09 9.67 -19.81
N PHE A 130 8.89 10.16 -19.51
CA PHE A 130 7.81 10.24 -20.52
C PHE A 130 7.69 11.63 -21.19
N ASP A 131 7.73 12.71 -20.41
CA ASP A 131 7.53 14.07 -20.92
C ASP A 131 8.82 14.64 -21.56
N GLU A 132 9.92 14.71 -20.80
CA GLU A 132 11.21 15.25 -21.24
C GLU A 132 12.07 14.21 -21.97
N LYS A 133 11.82 12.91 -21.73
CA LYS A 133 12.58 11.79 -22.30
C LYS A 133 14.08 11.93 -22.11
N LYS A 134 14.49 12.45 -20.96
CA LYS A 134 15.89 12.57 -20.55
C LYS A 134 16.49 11.18 -20.29
N TYR A 135 15.68 10.26 -19.79
CA TYR A 135 16.02 8.86 -19.59
C TYR A 135 14.96 7.94 -20.21
N THR A 136 15.35 6.71 -20.51
CA THR A 136 14.43 5.63 -20.87
C THR A 136 13.99 4.86 -19.64
N MET A 137 12.88 4.12 -19.75
CA MET A 137 12.44 3.26 -18.66
C MET A 137 13.45 2.15 -18.35
N ASP A 138 14.12 1.61 -19.38
CA ASP A 138 15.16 0.59 -19.20
C ASP A 138 16.36 1.10 -18.38
N GLU A 139 16.81 2.33 -18.65
CA GLU A 139 17.86 3.00 -17.87
C GLU A 139 17.44 3.24 -16.42
N LEU A 140 16.19 3.68 -16.19
CA LEU A 140 15.67 3.87 -14.83
C LEU A 140 15.64 2.55 -14.05
N ILE A 141 15.06 1.49 -14.61
CA ILE A 141 14.98 0.20 -13.91
C ILE A 141 16.38 -0.36 -13.64
N THR A 142 17.30 -0.25 -14.61
CA THR A 142 18.71 -0.67 -14.42
C THR A 142 19.37 0.11 -13.29
N ALA A 143 19.16 1.43 -13.20
CA ALA A 143 19.70 2.25 -12.12
C ALA A 143 19.11 1.87 -10.76
N LEU A 144 17.81 1.56 -10.70
CA LEU A 144 17.14 1.11 -9.47
C LEU A 144 17.65 -0.27 -9.01
N GLU A 145 17.80 -1.22 -9.93
CA GLU A 145 18.36 -2.56 -9.66
C GLU A 145 19.80 -2.49 -9.14
N ALA A 146 20.58 -1.53 -9.62
CA ALA A 146 21.94 -1.24 -9.15
C ALA A 146 22.00 -0.41 -7.85
N GLY A 147 20.85 -0.04 -7.25
CA GLY A 147 20.82 0.84 -6.08
C GLY A 147 21.47 2.21 -6.34
N TRP A 148 21.37 2.70 -7.58
CA TRP A 148 22.00 3.91 -8.13
C TRP A 148 23.53 3.86 -8.29
N GLU A 149 24.20 2.73 -8.02
CA GLU A 149 25.64 2.60 -8.22
C GLU A 149 26.01 2.82 -9.70
N GLY A 150 26.87 3.80 -9.98
CA GLY A 150 27.22 4.20 -11.35
C GLY A 150 26.21 5.13 -12.05
N HIS A 151 25.10 5.49 -11.39
CA HIS A 151 24.01 6.31 -11.94
C HIS A 151 23.72 7.57 -11.12
N GLU A 152 24.74 8.15 -10.47
CA GLU A 152 24.57 9.27 -9.51
C GLU A 152 23.97 10.53 -10.16
N GLU A 153 24.34 10.86 -11.40
CA GLU A 153 23.76 12.00 -12.11
C GLU A 153 22.24 11.85 -12.28
N MET A 154 21.80 10.66 -12.72
CA MET A 154 20.37 10.33 -12.83
C MET A 154 19.68 10.41 -11.46
N ARG A 155 20.29 9.86 -10.41
CA ARG A 155 19.74 9.95 -9.05
C ARG A 155 19.53 11.40 -8.61
N LEU A 156 20.51 12.28 -8.87
CA LEU A 156 20.43 13.70 -8.53
C LEU A 156 19.36 14.43 -9.35
N ASP A 157 19.13 14.05 -10.59
CA ASP A 157 18.05 14.58 -11.41
C ASP A 157 16.68 14.19 -10.88
N PHE A 158 16.49 12.94 -10.46
CA PHE A 158 15.25 12.49 -9.82
C PHE A 158 14.99 13.17 -8.46
N VAL A 159 16.02 13.68 -7.77
CA VAL A 159 15.88 14.38 -6.49
C VAL A 159 15.65 15.88 -6.66
N ASN A 160 16.39 16.53 -7.56
CA ASN A 160 16.43 17.99 -7.63
C ASN A 160 15.64 18.58 -8.80
N ASN A 161 15.45 17.79 -9.85
CA ASN A 161 14.94 18.25 -11.14
C ASN A 161 13.69 17.48 -11.59
N ALA A 162 13.07 16.70 -10.70
CA ALA A 162 11.80 16.02 -10.90
C ALA A 162 10.57 16.95 -10.87
#